data_AF-A0A653LRK2-F1
#
_entry.id   AF-A0A653LRK2-F1
#
_cell.length_a   1.000
_cell.length_b   1.000
_cell.length_c   1.000
_cell.angle_alpha   90.00
_cell.angle_beta   90.00
_cell.angle_gamma   90.00
#
_symmetry.space_group_name_H-M   'P 1'
#
loop_
_entity.id
_entity.type
_entity.pdbx_description
1 polymer ?
#
loop_
_entity_poly.entity_id
_entity_poly.type
_entity_poly.pdbx_seq_one_letter_code
_entity_poly.pdbx_strand_id
1 'polypeptide(L)'
;MTEDLGAALPLEALSPALVTPGLLYLVSRDAPSRAILAAGAGGFERAYVTLTQGAFVTGEDAPEQVAARFDVISDRTGEIVPEMGAAQGMIELTKAQKAHAG
;
A
#
# COMPACT_ATOMS: atom_id res chain seq x y z
N MET A 1 11.91 19.65 14.41
CA MET A 1 11.86 18.74 13.23
C MET A 1 10.79 19.10 12.20
N THR A 2 9.65 19.67 12.58
CA THR A 2 8.65 20.20 11.63
C THR A 2 8.94 21.64 11.19
N GLU A 3 9.75 22.35 11.99
CA GLU A 3 10.04 23.78 11.88
C GLU A 3 10.85 24.10 10.62
N ASP A 4 11.83 23.27 10.27
CA ASP A 4 12.64 23.42 9.04
C ASP A 4 11.90 23.02 7.76
N LEU A 5 10.89 22.14 7.84
CA LEU A 5 10.07 21.76 6.68
C LEU A 5 9.14 22.90 6.25
N GLY A 6 8.67 23.69 7.21
CA GLY A 6 7.72 24.78 6.98
C GLY A 6 8.32 25.96 6.21
N ALA A 7 9.63 26.19 6.32
CA ALA A 7 10.29 27.32 5.67
C ALA A 7 10.30 27.25 4.13
N ALA A 8 10.11 26.06 3.55
CA ALA A 8 10.08 25.83 2.10
C ALA A 8 8.68 25.63 1.51
N LEU A 9 7.65 25.53 2.35
CA LEU A 9 6.27 25.26 1.95
C LEU A 9 5.41 26.51 2.13
N PRO A 10 4.43 26.75 1.25
CA PRO A 10 3.46 27.83 1.44
C PRO A 10 2.55 27.51 2.63
N LEU A 11 2.93 27.94 3.84
CA LEU A 11 2.25 27.61 5.09
C LEU A 11 0.79 28.10 5.12
N GLU A 12 0.47 29.18 4.41
CA GLU A 12 -0.90 29.67 4.25
C GLU A 12 -1.81 28.63 3.57
N ALA A 13 -1.25 27.82 2.67
CA ALA A 13 -1.96 26.74 2.03
C ALA A 13 -2.12 25.50 2.93
N LEU A 14 -1.47 25.43 4.10
CA LEU A 14 -1.50 24.26 4.99
C LEU A 14 -2.38 24.47 6.23
N SER A 15 -3.38 25.35 6.15
CA SER A 15 -4.34 25.58 7.23
C SER A 15 -5.07 24.29 7.65
N PRO A 16 -5.19 23.98 8.96
CA PRO A 16 -5.93 22.81 9.45
C PRO A 16 -7.41 22.79 9.03
N ALA A 17 -8.01 23.97 8.79
CA ALA A 17 -9.38 24.07 8.31
C ALA A 17 -9.57 23.39 6.94
N LEU A 18 -8.51 23.33 6.13
CA LEU A 18 -8.56 22.72 4.79
C LEU A 18 -8.60 21.20 4.82
N VAL A 19 -8.20 20.55 5.92
CA VAL A 19 -8.27 19.08 6.07
C VAL A 19 -9.41 18.60 6.96
N THR A 20 -10.05 19.52 7.69
CA THR A 20 -11.19 19.23 8.57
C THR A 20 -12.34 18.50 7.87
N PRO A 21 -12.72 18.80 6.61
CA PRO A 21 -13.77 18.06 5.90
C PRO A 21 -13.50 16.55 5.82
N GLY A 22 -12.24 16.15 5.59
CA GLY A 22 -11.85 14.74 5.56
C GLY A 22 -12.03 14.06 6.91
N LEU A 23 -11.65 14.72 8.00
CA LEU A 23 -11.89 14.23 9.36
C LEU A 23 -13.37 14.07 9.65
N LEU A 24 -14.20 15.06 9.31
CA LEU A 24 -15.64 15.01 9.53
C LEU A 24 -16.29 13.82 8.82
N TYR A 25 -15.84 13.47 7.61
CA TYR A 25 -16.30 12.27 6.92
C TYR A 25 -15.86 10.99 7.65
N LEU A 26 -14.60 10.90 8.06
CA LEU A 26 -14.05 9.70 8.75
C LEU A 26 -14.65 9.42 10.12
N VAL A 27 -15.25 10.42 10.78
CA VAL A 27 -15.96 10.23 12.07
C VAL A 27 -17.48 10.17 11.92
N SER A 28 -17.99 10.26 10.68
CA SER A 28 -19.42 10.16 10.39
C SER A 28 -19.92 8.71 10.44
N ARG A 29 -21.25 8.53 10.40
CA ARG A 29 -21.87 7.19 10.30
C ARG A 29 -21.60 6.51 8.96
N ASP A 30 -21.30 7.29 7.93
CA ASP A 30 -21.04 6.81 6.57
C ASP A 30 -19.53 6.64 6.31
N ALA A 31 -18.72 6.67 7.36
CA ALA A 31 -17.27 6.54 7.27
C ALA A 31 -16.87 5.15 6.72
N PRO A 32 -15.93 5.10 5.75
CA PRO A 32 -15.47 3.84 5.21
C PRO A 32 -14.61 3.10 6.24
N SER A 33 -14.77 1.78 6.29
CA SER A 33 -13.84 0.93 7.05
C SER A 33 -12.52 0.74 6.30
N ARG A 34 -11.42 0.54 7.06
CA ARG A 34 -10.09 0.23 6.51
C ARG A 34 -9.61 1.26 5.47
N ALA A 35 -9.87 2.53 5.74
CA ALA A 35 -9.44 3.64 4.91
C ALA A 35 -8.27 4.39 5.57
N ILE A 36 -7.27 4.74 4.75
CA ILE A 36 -6.20 5.66 5.11
C ILE A 36 -6.41 6.89 4.23
N LEU A 37 -6.81 8.00 4.83
CA LEU A 37 -7.00 9.26 4.12
C LEU A 37 -5.78 10.14 4.37
N ALA A 38 -5.02 10.42 3.31
CA ALA A 38 -4.05 11.50 3.30
C ALA A 38 -4.79 12.80 2.96
N ALA A 39 -4.40 13.89 3.62
CA ALA A 39 -5.01 15.19 3.41
C ALA A 39 -4.00 16.31 3.66
N GLY A 40 -4.04 17.34 2.82
CA GLY A 40 -3.16 18.51 2.94
C GLY A 40 -3.53 19.55 1.89
N ALA A 41 -3.47 20.84 2.26
CA ALA A 41 -3.80 21.95 1.37
C ALA A 41 -5.16 21.88 0.64
N GLY A 42 -6.14 21.18 1.23
CA GLY A 42 -7.45 20.94 0.62
C GLY A 42 -7.48 19.77 -0.36
N GLY A 43 -6.35 19.12 -0.59
CA GLY A 43 -6.26 17.81 -1.26
C GLY A 43 -6.62 16.67 -0.31
N PHE A 44 -7.14 15.59 -0.91
CA PHE A 44 -7.55 14.37 -0.22
C PHE A 44 -7.24 13.17 -1.11
N GLU A 45 -6.38 12.28 -0.62
CA GLU A 45 -5.98 11.06 -1.32
C GLU A 45 -6.27 9.85 -0.44
N ARG A 46 -6.64 8.72 -1.05
CA ARG A 46 -6.72 7.45 -0.34
C ARG A 46 -5.45 6.67 -0.55
N ALA A 47 -4.76 6.36 0.55
CA ALA A 47 -3.64 5.44 0.53
C ALA A 47 -4.13 4.00 0.71
N TYR A 48 -3.41 3.08 0.09
CA TYR A 48 -3.66 1.65 0.18
C TYR A 48 -2.37 0.92 0.53
N VAL A 49 -2.49 -0.17 1.29
CA VAL A 49 -1.44 -1.18 1.43
C VAL A 49 -1.75 -2.26 0.39
N THR A 50 -0.85 -2.44 -0.57
CA THR A 50 -1.00 -3.39 -1.68
C THR A 50 -0.06 -4.59 -1.52
N LEU A 51 -0.35 -5.65 -2.27
CA LEU A 51 0.45 -6.86 -2.37
C LEU A 51 0.75 -7.13 -3.85
N THR A 52 2.04 -7.20 -4.22
CA THR A 52 2.47 -7.58 -5.57
C THR A 52 2.15 -9.05 -5.85
N GLN A 53 2.19 -9.46 -7.12
CA GLN A 53 2.01 -10.88 -7.47
C GLN A 53 3.18 -11.74 -6.97
N GLY A 54 4.37 -11.15 -6.83
CA GLY A 54 5.56 -11.80 -6.30
C GLY A 54 6.08 -12.95 -7.17
N ALA A 55 6.96 -13.76 -6.60
CA ALA A 55 7.56 -14.92 -7.26
C ALA A 55 7.38 -16.19 -6.41
N PHE A 56 7.34 -17.35 -7.06
CA PHE A 56 7.57 -18.64 -6.40
C PHE A 56 9.07 -18.94 -6.40
N VAL A 57 9.63 -19.25 -5.23
CA VAL A 57 11.04 -19.59 -5.01
C VAL A 57 11.12 -20.74 -4.01
N THR A 58 11.94 -21.74 -4.31
CA THR A 58 12.20 -22.93 -3.47
C THR A 58 13.57 -23.52 -3.82
N GLY A 59 14.08 -24.44 -3.01
CA GLY A 59 15.41 -25.06 -3.18
C GLY A 59 16.46 -24.54 -2.20
N GLU A 60 17.67 -25.10 -2.29
CA GLU A 60 18.79 -24.75 -1.40
C GLU A 60 19.34 -23.34 -1.65
N ASP A 61 19.22 -22.83 -2.88
CA ASP A 61 19.66 -21.51 -3.34
C ASP A 61 18.53 -20.46 -3.30
N ALA A 62 17.44 -20.73 -2.56
CA ALA A 62 16.30 -19.83 -2.45
C ALA A 62 16.67 -18.39 -2.03
N PRO A 63 17.60 -18.15 -1.07
CA PRO A 63 18.01 -16.80 -0.71
C PRO A 63 18.60 -16.01 -1.90
N GLU A 64 19.48 -16.65 -2.68
CA GLU A 64 20.11 -16.07 -3.86
C GLU A 64 19.09 -15.81 -4.97
N GLN A 65 18.16 -16.74 -5.18
CA GLN A 65 17.06 -16.56 -6.13
C GLN A 65 16.15 -15.39 -5.75
N VAL A 66 15.81 -15.22 -4.47
CA VAL A 66 15.03 -14.07 -3.97
C VAL A 66 15.77 -12.77 -4.26
N ALA A 67 17.07 -12.71 -3.96
CA ALA A 67 17.88 -11.53 -4.23
C ALA A 67 17.96 -11.21 -5.74
N ALA A 68 18.24 -12.21 -6.57
CA ALA A 68 18.36 -12.05 -8.02
C ALA A 68 17.03 -11.69 -8.70
N ARG A 69 15.89 -12.03 -8.10
CA ARG A 69 14.54 -11.80 -8.66
C ARG A 69 13.77 -10.72 -7.91
N PHE A 70 14.43 -9.90 -7.10
CA PHE A 70 13.75 -8.91 -6.27
C PHE A 70 13.00 -7.85 -7.10
N ASP A 71 13.48 -7.54 -8.31
CA ASP A 71 12.76 -6.68 -9.26
C ASP A 71 11.40 -7.28 -9.68
N VAL A 72 11.33 -8.60 -9.90
CA VAL A 72 10.07 -9.30 -10.19
C VAL A 72 9.15 -9.32 -8.97
N ILE A 73 9.72 -9.49 -7.77
CA ILE A 73 8.94 -9.43 -6.52
C ILE A 73 8.37 -8.02 -6.31
N SER A 74 9.10 -6.99 -6.75
CA SER A 74 8.75 -5.57 -6.62
C SER A 74 7.84 -5.06 -7.73
N ASP A 75 7.59 -5.85 -8.78
CA ASP A 75 6.71 -5.45 -9.88
C ASP A 75 5.27 -5.28 -9.37
N ARG A 76 4.77 -4.05 -9.52
CA ARG A 76 3.43 -3.63 -9.10
C ARG A 76 2.36 -3.98 -10.11
N THR A 77 2.73 -4.52 -11.28
CA THR A 77 1.79 -4.94 -12.30
C THR A 77 0.84 -5.99 -11.73
N GLY A 78 -0.45 -5.66 -11.70
CA GLY A 78 -1.49 -6.53 -11.16
C GLY A 78 -1.44 -6.69 -9.64
N GLU A 79 -0.76 -5.83 -8.88
CA GLU A 79 -0.87 -5.83 -7.42
C GLU A 79 -2.33 -5.69 -6.97
N ILE A 80 -2.64 -6.22 -5.80
CA ILE A 80 -3.98 -6.15 -5.23
C ILE A 80 -3.99 -5.39 -3.92
N VAL A 81 -5.16 -4.86 -3.56
CA VAL A 81 -5.46 -4.48 -2.18
C VAL A 81 -6.12 -5.69 -1.52
N PRO A 82 -5.51 -6.33 -0.51
CA PRO A 82 -6.10 -7.52 0.12
C PRO A 82 -7.42 -7.21 0.83
N GLU A 83 -8.53 -7.71 0.30
CA GLU A 83 -9.86 -7.54 0.89
C GLU A 83 -10.02 -8.32 2.21
N MET A 84 -9.26 -9.40 2.39
CA MET A 84 -9.28 -10.26 3.57
C MET A 84 -7.90 -10.85 3.87
N GLY A 85 -7.67 -11.27 5.11
CA GLY A 85 -6.37 -11.83 5.52
C GLY A 85 -5.95 -13.06 4.72
N ALA A 86 -6.89 -13.87 4.24
CA ALA A 86 -6.59 -15.08 3.46
C ALA A 86 -6.09 -14.79 2.03
N ALA A 87 -6.26 -13.57 1.51
CA ALA A 87 -5.94 -13.25 0.11
C ALA A 87 -4.46 -13.47 -0.22
N GLN A 88 -3.56 -13.13 0.72
CA GLN A 88 -2.12 -13.41 0.57
C GLN A 88 -1.86 -14.91 0.43
N GLY A 89 -2.38 -15.73 1.34
CA GLY A 89 -2.19 -17.18 1.32
C GLY A 89 -2.75 -17.82 0.05
N MET A 90 -3.89 -17.33 -0.48
CA MET A 90 -4.42 -17.80 -1.76
C MET A 90 -3.48 -17.51 -2.93
N ILE A 91 -2.88 -16.31 -2.98
CA ILE A 91 -1.90 -15.93 -4.00
C ILE A 91 -0.62 -16.79 -3.90
N GLU A 92 -0.15 -17.07 -2.69
CA GLU A 92 1.02 -17.93 -2.45
C GLU A 92 0.76 -19.38 -2.86
N LEU A 93 -0.36 -19.97 -2.43
CA LEU A 93 -0.75 -21.34 -2.77
C LEU A 93 -1.00 -21.52 -4.27
N THR A 94 -1.65 -20.55 -4.92
CA THR A 94 -1.86 -20.58 -6.38
C THR A 94 -0.53 -20.61 -7.13
N LYS A 95 0.47 -19.84 -6.69
CA LYS A 95 1.81 -19.86 -7.29
C LYS A 95 2.49 -21.23 -7.10
N ALA A 96 2.42 -21.80 -5.89
CA ALA A 96 2.97 -23.12 -5.62
C ALA A 96 2.30 -24.21 -6.48
N GLN A 97 0.98 -24.19 -6.59
CA GLN A 97 0.23 -25.13 -7.43
C GLN A 97 0.64 -25.04 -8.91
N LYS A 98 0.77 -23.82 -9.46
CA LYS A 98 1.24 -23.61 -10.84
C LYS A 98 2.65 -24.14 -11.06
N ALA A 99 3.54 -23.96 -10.09
CA ALA A 99 4.91 -24.45 -10.17
C ALA A 99 5.02 -25.98 -10.10
N HIS A 100 4.08 -26.67 -9.44
CA HIS A 100 4.04 -28.12 -9.37
C HIS A 100 3.26 -28.80 -10.51
N ALA A 101 2.51 -28.02 -11.31
CA ALA A 101 1.70 -28.52 -12.42
C ALA A 101 2.44 -28.51 -13.77
N GLY A 102 3.63 -27.91 -13.84
CA GLY A 102 4.53 -27.94 -14.99
C GLY A 102 5.70 -28.87 -14.74
#